data_AF-L8GTN5-F1
#
_entry.id   AF-L8GTN5-F1
#
_cell.length_a   1.000
_cell.length_b   1.000
_cell.length_c   1.000
_cell.angle_alpha   90.00
_cell.angle_beta   90.00
_cell.angle_gamma   90.00
#
_symmetry.space_group_name_H-M   'P 1'
#
loop_
_entity.id
_entity.type
_entity.pdbx_description
1 polymer ?
#
loop_
_entity_poly.entity_id
_entity_poly.type
_entity_poly.pdbx_seq_one_letter_code
_entity_poly.pdbx_strand_id
1 'polypeptide(L)'
;MDEVSSKQATPKRVAAGKKAIFAQSWPRQDLQSLERKVADQLKAAQAANTLVESALKDMKEPNSGHTAEEFQQALQTLLTYLLNIKHHPESNHYKRIGVHNPNFKWKVQSVSGAVEMLLAVGFRLNSEGDCLELLDSHLDKRMLDLLIDRLQRELTLHFQHTRFLRRKGLQGSPLRDRPVELSPSLRYPIGYADMTGRRPTMEDQIVIRGMYRGYPDEDFVGMFDGHGGKGAADLAAATLYLELWKYITLQKERGQKIEDEDALITKVVRESFHSTNSKICQTLNLIGDFSGTTVLMSWIVGQKLVIANAGDSRAVLYKDSGKVVRLSKDHRPEDPEEKERIEALGGRVVTLPQDAPRLNGTLSVSRGFGDFDLQPCLSPDPFINIVPISPDDRYLILGCDGLWDEVEEEKVGELLTKWRKQIKEQAQQREEDQARLRRMTSSSSNGRNRNGSLTSSASGISTTNGDGGAMEAYQLARMLVDYSYTSGSYDNISVIVVQLKD
;
A
#
# COMPACT_ATOMS: atom_id res chain seq x y z
N MET A 1 14.80 18.82 75.51
CA MET A 1 14.43 20.21 75.25
C MET A 1 14.61 20.44 73.77
N ASP A 2 13.47 20.75 73.17
CA ASP A 2 13.13 21.21 71.83
C ASP A 2 14.22 21.98 71.06
N GLU A 3 14.32 21.82 69.74
CA GLU A 3 13.60 22.65 68.74
C GLU A 3 13.93 22.18 67.30
N VAL A 4 12.95 21.70 66.52
CA VAL A 4 12.17 22.40 65.46
C VAL A 4 12.88 22.60 64.09
N SER A 5 12.58 21.66 63.18
CA SER A 5 12.10 21.80 61.78
C SER A 5 12.49 23.03 60.91
N SER A 6 13.09 22.78 59.73
CA SER A 6 12.49 23.19 58.44
C SER A 6 13.16 22.57 57.18
N LYS A 7 12.32 21.82 56.44
CA LYS A 7 12.16 21.62 54.98
C LYS A 7 13.36 21.81 54.01
N GLN A 8 13.58 20.79 53.17
CA GLN A 8 13.80 20.98 51.72
C GLN A 8 13.27 19.79 50.89
N ALA A 9 12.86 20.11 49.66
CA ALA A 9 11.81 19.48 48.87
C ALA A 9 12.22 18.24 48.06
N THR A 10 11.24 17.39 47.76
CA THR A 10 11.31 16.25 46.84
C THR A 10 11.31 16.68 45.36
N PRO A 11 12.09 16.01 44.49
CA PRO A 11 11.75 15.84 43.09
C PRO A 11 11.17 14.44 42.84
N LYS A 12 10.09 14.43 42.07
CA LYS A 12 9.26 13.28 41.72
C LYS A 12 10.03 12.22 40.91
N ARG A 13 9.74 10.95 41.22
CA ARG A 13 10.04 9.75 40.42
C ARG A 13 9.73 9.95 38.94
N VAL A 14 10.76 9.92 38.09
CA VAL A 14 10.66 9.45 36.69
C VAL A 14 11.98 8.75 36.37
N ALA A 15 12.00 7.41 36.42
CA ALA A 15 12.92 6.54 35.68
C ALA A 15 12.88 5.11 36.25
N ALA A 16 11.94 4.29 35.79
CA ALA A 16 12.06 2.83 35.81
C ALA A 16 11.01 2.25 34.86
N GLY A 17 11.38 2.08 33.58
CA GLY A 17 10.44 1.58 32.59
C GLY A 17 11.02 1.51 31.17
N LYS A 18 12.27 1.06 31.02
CA LYS A 18 12.86 0.69 29.72
C LYS A 18 13.89 -0.41 29.93
N LYS A 19 13.44 -1.67 29.98
CA LYS A 19 14.23 -2.90 29.75
C LYS A 19 13.31 -4.11 29.95
N ALA A 20 12.57 -4.49 28.90
CA ALA A 20 12.03 -5.85 28.67
C ALA A 20 11.13 -5.82 27.43
N ILE A 21 11.67 -6.10 26.24
CA ILE A 21 10.84 -6.38 25.04
C ILE A 21 11.17 -7.76 24.42
N PHE A 22 12.20 -8.48 24.89
CA PHE A 22 12.60 -9.76 24.27
C PHE A 22 12.70 -10.93 25.24
N ALA A 23 11.61 -11.22 25.96
CA ALA A 23 11.52 -12.42 26.79
C ALA A 23 10.14 -13.07 26.68
N GLN A 24 9.90 -13.81 25.60
CA GLN A 24 8.95 -14.92 25.58
C GLN A 24 9.34 -15.90 24.47
N SER A 25 9.80 -17.09 24.86
CA SER A 25 10.27 -18.17 23.99
C SER A 25 9.10 -19.03 23.48
N TRP A 26 9.12 -19.42 22.20
CA TRP A 26 8.18 -20.38 21.59
C TRP A 26 8.85 -21.75 21.35
N PRO A 27 8.09 -22.87 21.32
CA PRO A 27 8.65 -24.22 21.16
C PRO A 27 9.09 -24.54 19.72
N ARG A 28 10.24 -25.22 19.60
CA ARG A 28 10.99 -25.57 18.36
C ARG A 28 10.29 -26.44 17.29
N GLN A 29 9.01 -26.80 17.42
CA GLN A 29 8.43 -27.90 16.61
C GLN A 29 7.62 -27.53 15.35
N ASP A 30 7.46 -26.26 14.96
CA ASP A 30 6.40 -25.91 13.99
C ASP A 30 6.80 -25.17 12.70
N LEU A 31 8.07 -25.00 12.35
CA LEU A 31 8.41 -24.24 11.12
C LEU A 31 7.97 -24.93 9.81
N GLN A 32 8.21 -26.23 9.65
CA GLN A 32 7.78 -26.98 8.44
C GLN A 32 6.26 -27.23 8.38
N SER A 33 5.59 -27.19 9.54
CA SER A 33 4.14 -27.28 9.69
C SER A 33 3.50 -25.93 9.32
N LEU A 34 4.12 -24.83 9.74
CA LEU A 34 3.73 -23.48 9.40
C LEU A 34 3.99 -23.17 7.92
N GLU A 35 5.13 -23.54 7.35
CA GLU A 35 5.43 -23.36 5.92
C GLU A 35 4.43 -24.08 5.02
N ARG A 36 4.05 -25.31 5.37
CA ARG A 36 2.99 -26.04 4.66
C ARG A 36 1.63 -25.39 4.82
N LYS A 37 1.24 -25.01 6.05
CA LYS A 37 -0.03 -24.30 6.30
C LYS A 37 -0.09 -22.97 5.55
N VAL A 38 1.01 -22.22 5.49
CA VAL A 38 1.10 -20.94 4.76
C VAL A 38 1.04 -21.19 3.26
N ALA A 39 1.74 -22.20 2.72
CA ALA A 39 1.68 -22.54 1.30
C ALA A 39 0.27 -23.00 0.86
N ASP A 40 -0.39 -23.81 1.69
CA ASP A 40 -1.76 -24.27 1.44
C ASP A 40 -2.77 -23.12 1.56
N GLN A 41 -2.58 -22.22 2.54
CA GLN A 41 -3.37 -20.98 2.65
C GLN A 41 -3.13 -20.04 1.47
N LEU A 42 -1.89 -19.94 0.95
CA LEU A 42 -1.57 -19.13 -0.22
C LEU A 42 -2.26 -19.69 -1.47
N LYS A 43 -2.18 -21.01 -1.70
CA LYS A 43 -2.85 -21.65 -2.84
C LYS A 43 -4.36 -21.50 -2.77
N ALA A 44 -4.95 -21.69 -1.59
CA ALA A 44 -6.38 -21.48 -1.37
C ALA A 44 -6.79 -20.01 -1.59
N ALA A 45 -5.99 -19.06 -1.08
CA ALA A 45 -6.21 -17.63 -1.29
C ALA A 45 -6.04 -17.21 -2.75
N GLN A 46 -5.08 -17.79 -3.48
CA GLN A 46 -4.87 -17.55 -4.91
C GLN A 46 -6.04 -18.08 -5.75
N ALA A 47 -6.54 -19.28 -5.47
CA ALA A 47 -7.71 -19.84 -6.15
C ALA A 47 -8.99 -19.04 -5.85
N ALA A 48 -9.20 -18.68 -4.58
CA ALA A 48 -10.27 -17.79 -4.13
C ALA A 48 -10.23 -16.43 -4.85
N ASN A 49 -9.06 -15.79 -4.88
CA ASN A 49 -8.88 -14.49 -5.52
C ASN A 49 -9.10 -14.59 -7.04
N THR A 50 -8.67 -15.68 -7.69
CA THR A 50 -8.90 -15.91 -9.12
C THR A 50 -10.39 -15.98 -9.45
N LEU A 51 -11.19 -16.64 -8.60
CA LEU A 51 -12.64 -16.75 -8.79
C LEU A 51 -13.36 -15.41 -8.60
N VAL A 52 -12.94 -14.64 -7.60
CA VAL A 52 -13.48 -13.27 -7.34
C VAL A 52 -13.11 -12.31 -8.47
N GLU A 53 -11.87 -12.36 -8.97
CA GLU A 53 -11.42 -11.51 -10.08
C GLU A 53 -12.10 -11.90 -11.40
N SER A 54 -12.33 -13.19 -11.65
CA SER A 54 -13.10 -13.64 -12.82
C SER A 54 -14.53 -13.10 -12.77
N ALA A 55 -15.21 -13.26 -11.63
CA ALA A 55 -16.57 -12.75 -11.46
C ALA A 55 -16.64 -11.22 -11.61
N LEU A 56 -15.68 -10.48 -11.03
CA LEU A 56 -15.61 -9.02 -11.20
C LEU A 56 -15.29 -8.59 -12.62
N LYS A 57 -14.46 -9.36 -13.33
CA LYS A 57 -14.14 -9.11 -14.73
C LYS A 57 -15.41 -9.27 -15.58
N ASP A 58 -16.15 -10.36 -15.40
CA ASP A 58 -17.40 -10.62 -16.12
C ASP A 58 -18.45 -9.53 -15.85
N MET A 59 -18.54 -9.06 -14.60
CA MET A 59 -19.39 -7.92 -14.24
C MET A 59 -18.91 -6.58 -14.86
N LYS A 60 -17.66 -6.45 -15.29
CA LYS A 60 -17.09 -5.22 -15.86
C LYS A 60 -17.05 -5.21 -17.39
N GLU A 61 -17.30 -6.34 -18.05
CA GLU A 61 -17.14 -6.44 -19.50
C GLU A 61 -18.22 -5.64 -20.27
N PRO A 62 -17.87 -4.92 -21.35
CA PRO A 62 -18.82 -4.09 -22.12
C PRO A 62 -19.97 -4.87 -22.80
N ASN A 63 -19.82 -6.19 -22.98
CA ASN A 63 -20.78 -7.06 -23.67
C ASN A 63 -21.84 -7.67 -22.72
N SER A 64 -21.79 -7.33 -21.44
CA SER A 64 -22.60 -7.92 -20.37
C SER A 64 -24.03 -7.34 -20.26
N GLY A 65 -24.40 -6.41 -21.16
CA GLY A 65 -25.78 -5.95 -21.34
C GLY A 65 -26.37 -5.07 -20.22
N HIS A 66 -25.60 -4.73 -19.19
CA HIS A 66 -26.03 -3.88 -18.07
C HIS A 66 -25.27 -2.54 -18.03
N THR A 67 -25.93 -1.54 -17.46
CA THR A 67 -25.40 -0.18 -17.30
C THR A 67 -24.46 -0.07 -16.09
N ALA A 68 -23.65 0.98 -16.06
CA ALA A 68 -22.77 1.29 -14.93
C ALA A 68 -23.55 1.49 -13.60
N GLU A 69 -24.78 1.99 -13.68
CA GLU A 69 -25.67 2.15 -12.52
C GLU A 69 -26.19 0.81 -12.01
N GLU A 70 -26.55 -0.10 -12.90
CA GLU A 70 -26.97 -1.48 -12.57
C GLU A 70 -25.81 -2.26 -11.95
N PHE A 71 -24.59 -2.12 -12.48
CA PHE A 71 -23.38 -2.68 -11.88
C PHE A 71 -23.16 -2.18 -10.45
N GLN A 72 -23.26 -0.87 -10.21
CA GLN A 72 -23.09 -0.30 -8.88
C GLN A 72 -24.16 -0.80 -7.90
N GLN A 73 -25.41 -0.88 -8.35
CA GLN A 73 -26.52 -1.36 -7.53
C GLN A 73 -26.36 -2.86 -7.20
N ALA A 74 -25.81 -3.65 -8.11
CA ALA A 74 -25.45 -5.05 -7.87
C ALA A 74 -24.41 -5.15 -6.74
N LEU A 75 -23.30 -4.41 -6.84
CA LEU A 75 -22.25 -4.40 -5.83
C LEU A 75 -22.77 -3.98 -4.45
N GLN A 76 -23.59 -2.93 -4.37
CA GLN A 76 -24.20 -2.48 -3.10
C GLN A 76 -25.11 -3.54 -2.49
N THR A 77 -25.89 -4.21 -3.33
CA THR A 77 -26.85 -5.23 -2.89
C THR A 77 -26.14 -6.47 -2.40
N LEU A 78 -25.12 -6.92 -3.13
CA LEU A 78 -24.23 -8.01 -2.71
C LEU A 78 -23.55 -7.69 -1.39
N LEU A 79 -22.95 -6.50 -1.27
CA LEU A 79 -22.29 -6.08 -0.04
C LEU A 79 -23.27 -6.07 1.14
N THR A 80 -24.50 -5.59 0.92
CA THR A 80 -25.56 -5.60 1.94
C THR A 80 -25.90 -7.03 2.37
N TYR A 81 -26.06 -7.96 1.44
CA TYR A 81 -26.32 -9.37 1.77
C TYR A 81 -25.19 -9.99 2.59
N LEU A 82 -23.94 -9.79 2.16
CA LEU A 82 -22.79 -10.37 2.84
C LEU A 82 -22.55 -9.75 4.23
N LEU A 83 -22.69 -8.43 4.37
CA LEU A 83 -22.59 -7.74 5.67
C LEU A 83 -23.69 -8.19 6.63
N ASN A 84 -24.92 -8.40 6.16
CA ASN A 84 -26.01 -8.91 7.00
C ASN A 84 -25.69 -10.31 7.53
N ILE A 85 -25.09 -11.19 6.71
CA ILE A 85 -24.63 -12.52 7.15
C ILE A 85 -23.50 -12.41 8.17
N LYS A 86 -22.53 -11.49 7.94
CA LYS A 86 -21.40 -11.26 8.85
C LYS A 86 -21.83 -10.69 10.20
N HIS A 87 -22.79 -9.77 10.22
CA HIS A 87 -23.27 -9.11 11.43
C HIS A 87 -24.32 -9.93 12.20
N HIS A 88 -25.05 -10.81 11.52
CA HIS A 88 -26.12 -11.63 12.11
C HIS A 88 -25.99 -13.11 11.71
N PRO A 89 -24.88 -13.79 12.05
CA PRO A 89 -24.59 -15.15 11.60
C PRO A 89 -25.61 -16.19 12.12
N GLU A 90 -26.31 -15.92 13.21
CA GLU A 90 -27.36 -16.77 13.78
C GLU A 90 -28.71 -16.68 13.04
N SER A 91 -28.91 -15.64 12.21
CA SER A 91 -30.20 -15.38 11.58
C SER A 91 -30.33 -16.13 10.25
N ASN A 92 -31.25 -17.10 10.20
CA ASN A 92 -31.60 -17.81 8.97
C ASN A 92 -32.30 -16.91 7.94
N HIS A 93 -32.81 -15.74 8.35
CA HIS A 93 -33.44 -14.80 7.44
C HIS A 93 -32.46 -14.26 6.39
N TYR A 94 -31.23 -13.91 6.78
CA TYR A 94 -30.21 -13.36 5.86
C TYR A 94 -29.50 -14.42 5.02
N LYS A 95 -29.71 -15.70 5.32
CA LYS A 95 -29.14 -16.84 4.61
C LYS A 95 -30.06 -17.40 3.51
N ARG A 96 -31.19 -16.74 3.24
CA ARG A 96 -32.18 -17.16 2.25
C ARG A 96 -32.53 -16.00 1.32
N ILE A 97 -32.41 -16.20 0.02
CA ILE A 97 -32.69 -15.20 -1.00
C ILE A 97 -33.64 -15.81 -2.04
N GLY A 98 -34.90 -15.37 -2.04
CA GLY A 98 -35.87 -15.82 -3.04
C GLY A 98 -35.49 -15.34 -4.44
N VAL A 99 -35.39 -16.25 -5.40
CA VAL A 99 -35.01 -15.97 -6.79
C VAL A 99 -36.07 -15.10 -7.49
N HIS A 100 -37.33 -15.19 -7.07
CA HIS A 100 -38.42 -14.34 -7.55
C HIS A 100 -38.48 -12.96 -6.88
N ASN A 101 -37.63 -12.68 -5.88
CA ASN A 101 -37.58 -11.37 -5.25
C ASN A 101 -37.22 -10.34 -6.32
N PRO A 102 -38.07 -9.33 -6.58
CA PRO A 102 -37.79 -8.33 -7.60
C PRO A 102 -36.42 -7.70 -7.40
N ASN A 103 -36.08 -7.28 -6.17
CA ASN A 103 -34.77 -6.68 -5.84
C ASN A 103 -33.59 -7.57 -6.16
N PHE A 104 -33.70 -8.88 -5.92
CA PHE A 104 -32.65 -9.81 -6.29
C PHE A 104 -32.55 -9.96 -7.81
N LYS A 105 -33.70 -10.14 -8.47
CA LYS A 105 -33.78 -10.35 -9.92
C LYS A 105 -33.24 -9.16 -10.71
N TRP A 106 -33.59 -7.93 -10.33
CA TRP A 106 -33.21 -6.73 -11.08
C TRP A 106 -31.88 -6.11 -10.66
N LYS A 107 -31.42 -6.32 -9.41
CA LYS A 107 -30.13 -5.79 -8.96
C LYS A 107 -28.98 -6.79 -9.09
N VAL A 108 -29.23 -8.08 -8.94
CA VAL A 108 -28.15 -9.07 -8.81
C VAL A 108 -28.20 -10.07 -9.97
N GLN A 109 -29.35 -10.69 -10.25
CA GLN A 109 -29.44 -11.70 -11.30
C GLN A 109 -29.25 -11.16 -12.72
N SER A 110 -29.59 -9.90 -12.95
CA SER A 110 -29.41 -9.19 -14.23
C SER A 110 -27.96 -8.86 -14.56
N VAL A 111 -27.04 -8.99 -13.59
CA VAL A 111 -25.63 -8.64 -13.75
C VAL A 111 -24.78 -9.92 -13.74
N SER A 112 -24.18 -10.22 -14.89
CA SER A 112 -23.33 -11.41 -15.08
C SER A 112 -22.16 -11.40 -14.08
N GLY A 113 -21.91 -12.52 -13.39
CA GLY A 113 -20.86 -12.63 -12.36
C GLY A 113 -21.32 -12.34 -10.93
N ALA A 114 -22.49 -11.70 -10.74
CA ALA A 114 -22.96 -11.30 -9.41
C ALA A 114 -23.52 -12.48 -8.59
N VAL A 115 -24.16 -13.47 -9.24
CA VAL A 115 -24.69 -14.67 -8.56
C VAL A 115 -23.55 -15.60 -8.16
N GLU A 116 -22.52 -15.69 -9.00
CA GLU A 116 -21.30 -16.47 -8.82
C GLU A 116 -20.58 -16.10 -7.52
N MET A 117 -20.61 -14.82 -7.13
CA MET A 117 -20.08 -14.35 -5.84
C MET A 117 -20.84 -14.93 -4.65
N LEU A 118 -22.17 -15.05 -4.73
CA LEU A 118 -22.96 -15.68 -3.67
C LEU A 118 -22.67 -17.20 -3.60
N LEU A 119 -22.55 -17.85 -4.76
CA LEU A 119 -22.18 -19.26 -4.83
C LEU A 119 -20.79 -19.52 -4.21
N ALA A 120 -19.85 -18.59 -4.41
CA ALA A 120 -18.50 -18.64 -3.85
C ALA A 120 -18.49 -18.57 -2.31
N VAL A 121 -19.42 -17.83 -1.69
CA VAL A 121 -19.59 -17.77 -0.23
C VAL A 121 -20.20 -19.06 0.33
N GLY A 122 -20.89 -19.84 -0.51
CA GLY A 122 -21.51 -21.10 -0.13
C GLY A 122 -23.02 -21.19 -0.38
N PHE A 123 -23.64 -20.18 -0.99
CA PHE A 123 -25.06 -20.26 -1.36
C PHE A 123 -25.29 -21.37 -2.38
N ARG A 124 -26.41 -22.07 -2.26
CA ARG A 124 -26.85 -23.11 -3.20
C ARG A 124 -28.33 -22.93 -3.47
N LEU A 125 -28.76 -23.30 -4.68
CA LEU A 125 -30.19 -23.33 -5.01
C LEU A 125 -30.86 -24.50 -4.27
N ASN A 126 -32.02 -24.26 -3.68
CA ASN A 126 -32.82 -25.32 -3.05
C ASN A 126 -33.38 -26.29 -4.10
N SER A 127 -33.96 -27.41 -3.64
CA SER A 127 -34.50 -28.46 -4.52
C SER A 127 -35.66 -27.99 -5.40
N GLU A 128 -36.36 -26.93 -5.00
CA GLU A 128 -37.51 -26.36 -5.73
C GLU A 128 -37.09 -25.30 -6.77
N GLY A 129 -35.84 -24.83 -6.70
CA GLY A 129 -35.29 -23.89 -7.69
C GLY A 129 -35.67 -22.43 -7.47
N ASP A 130 -36.35 -22.11 -6.37
CA ASP A 130 -36.97 -20.80 -6.13
C ASP A 130 -36.24 -19.96 -5.06
N CYS A 131 -35.26 -20.53 -4.36
CA CYS A 131 -34.52 -19.89 -3.28
C CYS A 131 -33.04 -20.27 -3.26
N LEU A 132 -32.15 -19.29 -3.12
CA LEU A 132 -30.74 -19.49 -2.75
C LEU A 132 -30.61 -19.56 -1.23
N GLU A 133 -30.01 -20.65 -0.74
CA GLU A 133 -29.85 -20.93 0.69
C GLU A 133 -28.38 -21.16 1.06
N LEU A 134 -27.96 -20.60 2.19
CA LEU A 134 -26.63 -20.74 2.76
C LEU A 134 -26.70 -21.55 4.06
N LEU A 135 -26.29 -22.81 4.01
CA LEU A 135 -26.17 -23.65 5.20
C LEU A 135 -24.88 -23.33 5.96
N ASP A 136 -24.89 -23.46 7.28
CA ASP A 136 -23.69 -23.21 8.11
C ASP A 136 -22.51 -24.11 7.73
N SER A 137 -22.80 -25.34 7.28
CA SER A 137 -21.79 -26.28 6.77
C SER A 137 -21.16 -25.86 5.44
N HIS A 138 -21.81 -24.97 4.69
CA HIS A 138 -21.36 -24.51 3.37
C HIS A 138 -20.73 -23.12 3.41
N LEU A 139 -20.89 -22.38 4.52
CA LEU A 139 -20.35 -21.04 4.67
C LEU A 139 -18.82 -21.06 4.70
N ASP A 140 -18.21 -20.54 3.63
CA ASP A 140 -16.81 -20.21 3.63
C ASP A 140 -16.61 -18.80 4.21
N LYS A 141 -16.25 -18.75 5.50
CA LYS A 141 -16.02 -17.48 6.21
C LYS A 141 -14.87 -16.66 5.62
N ARG A 142 -13.86 -17.31 5.03
CA ARG A 142 -12.71 -16.62 4.42
C ARG A 142 -13.14 -15.97 3.11
N MET A 143 -13.93 -16.67 2.31
CA MET A 143 -14.54 -16.11 1.10
C MET A 143 -15.52 -14.98 1.41
N LEU A 144 -16.31 -15.11 2.49
CA LEU A 144 -17.21 -14.05 2.95
C LEU A 144 -16.44 -12.76 3.25
N ASP A 145 -15.36 -12.85 4.04
CA ASP A 145 -14.54 -11.69 4.39
C ASP A 145 -13.82 -11.10 3.16
N LEU A 146 -13.25 -11.95 2.30
CA LEU A 146 -12.58 -11.52 1.06
C LEU A 146 -13.52 -10.77 0.12
N LEU A 147 -14.74 -11.27 -0.06
CA LEU A 147 -15.74 -10.65 -0.93
C LEU A 147 -16.28 -9.34 -0.34
N ILE A 148 -16.50 -9.25 0.98
CA ILE A 148 -16.91 -8.00 1.62
C ILE A 148 -15.85 -6.91 1.39
N ASP A 149 -14.58 -7.22 1.67
CA ASP A 149 -13.47 -6.30 1.49
C ASP A 149 -13.36 -5.88 0.01
N ARG A 150 -13.52 -6.83 -0.92
CA ARG A 150 -13.41 -6.52 -2.34
C ARG A 150 -14.57 -5.69 -2.87
N LEU A 151 -15.82 -6.00 -2.50
CA LEU A 151 -16.99 -5.22 -2.89
C LEU A 151 -16.93 -3.79 -2.33
N GLN A 152 -16.43 -3.62 -1.09
CA GLN A 152 -16.19 -2.30 -0.50
C GLN A 152 -15.15 -1.49 -1.31
N ARG A 153 -14.05 -2.13 -1.73
CA ARG A 153 -13.04 -1.51 -2.61
C ARG A 153 -13.64 -1.09 -3.96
N GLU A 154 -14.40 -1.96 -4.61
CA GLU A 154 -15.01 -1.69 -5.92
C GLU A 154 -16.07 -0.58 -5.86
N LEU A 155 -16.87 -0.54 -4.79
CA LEU A 155 -17.81 0.56 -4.58
C LEU A 155 -17.11 1.89 -4.34
N THR A 156 -16.03 1.88 -3.57
CA THR A 156 -15.21 3.08 -3.31
C THR A 156 -14.62 3.63 -4.61
N LEU A 157 -14.08 2.75 -5.46
CA LEU A 157 -13.60 3.08 -6.80
C LEU A 157 -14.67 3.73 -7.67
N HIS A 158 -15.87 3.14 -7.70
CA HIS A 158 -16.97 3.65 -8.53
C HIS A 158 -17.47 5.02 -8.04
N PHE A 159 -17.64 5.22 -6.73
CA PHE A 159 -18.09 6.49 -6.15
C PHE A 159 -17.14 7.67 -6.43
N GLN A 160 -15.83 7.40 -6.49
CA GLN A 160 -14.82 8.41 -6.84
C GLN A 160 -14.93 8.80 -8.33
N HIS A 161 -15.20 7.83 -9.21
CA HIS A 161 -15.39 8.03 -10.64
C HIS A 161 -16.66 8.85 -10.99
N THR A 162 -17.83 8.55 -10.39
CA THR A 162 -19.08 9.27 -10.70
C THR A 162 -19.04 10.74 -10.24
N ARG A 163 -18.36 11.03 -9.13
CA ARG A 163 -18.24 12.40 -8.57
C ARG A 163 -17.27 13.27 -9.36
N PHE A 164 -16.28 12.65 -10.01
CA PHE A 164 -15.33 13.30 -10.91
C PHE A 164 -15.97 13.66 -12.26
N LEU A 165 -16.71 12.73 -12.88
CA LEU A 165 -17.38 12.94 -14.18
C LEU A 165 -18.46 14.04 -14.12
N ARG A 166 -19.25 14.05 -13.04
CA ARG A 166 -20.34 15.04 -12.86
C ARG A 166 -19.83 16.47 -12.64
N ARG A 167 -18.56 16.63 -12.23
CA ARG A 167 -17.93 17.94 -12.02
C ARG A 167 -17.29 18.55 -13.27
N LYS A 168 -17.03 17.75 -14.32
CA LYS A 168 -16.28 18.24 -15.49
C LYS A 168 -17.01 18.14 -16.83
N GLY A 169 -18.14 17.45 -16.96
CA GLY A 169 -18.88 17.41 -18.23
C GLY A 169 -18.07 16.84 -19.40
N LEU A 170 -17.04 16.03 -19.11
CA LEU A 170 -16.13 15.44 -20.10
C LEU A 170 -16.52 13.97 -20.28
N GLN A 171 -17.14 13.65 -21.42
CA GLN A 171 -17.13 12.29 -21.97
C GLN A 171 -15.78 12.09 -22.67
N GLY A 172 -14.88 11.38 -22.01
CA GLY A 172 -13.59 10.93 -22.53
C GLY A 172 -13.10 9.78 -21.65
N SER A 173 -12.54 8.75 -22.28
CA SER A 173 -12.17 7.46 -21.69
C SER A 173 -11.42 7.60 -20.35
N PRO A 174 -11.80 6.86 -19.29
CA PRO A 174 -11.17 6.99 -17.99
C PRO A 174 -9.76 6.38 -17.98
N LEU A 175 -8.79 7.20 -17.58
CA LEU A 175 -7.48 6.76 -17.09
C LEU A 175 -7.72 5.80 -15.91
N ARG A 176 -7.11 4.62 -15.95
CA ARG A 176 -7.30 3.57 -14.94
C ARG A 176 -6.46 3.89 -13.70
N ASP A 177 -7.04 4.57 -12.71
CA ASP A 177 -6.44 4.76 -11.39
C ASP A 177 -6.70 3.53 -10.48
N ARG A 178 -5.71 3.06 -9.71
CA ARG A 178 -5.91 2.12 -8.58
C ARG A 178 -6.53 2.88 -7.38
N PRO A 179 -7.30 2.21 -6.49
CA PRO A 179 -7.89 2.88 -5.32
C PRO A 179 -6.80 3.34 -4.35
N VAL A 180 -7.07 4.48 -3.71
CA VAL A 180 -6.26 5.01 -2.60
C VAL A 180 -6.35 4.06 -1.38
N GLU A 181 -5.27 3.40 -1.00
CA GLU A 181 -5.15 2.79 0.33
C GLU A 181 -4.67 3.87 1.31
N LEU A 182 -5.56 4.37 2.17
CA LEU A 182 -5.18 5.29 3.25
C LEU A 182 -4.66 4.46 4.43
N SER A 183 -3.46 4.83 4.89
CA SER A 183 -2.53 4.13 5.80
C SER A 183 -3.05 2.96 6.66
N PRO A 184 -2.47 1.75 6.51
CA PRO A 184 -2.52 0.69 7.52
C PRO A 184 -1.51 0.87 8.68
N SER A 185 -0.66 1.92 8.66
CA SER A 185 0.29 2.22 9.75
C SER A 185 -0.40 2.98 10.89
N LEU A 186 -0.12 2.55 12.13
CA LEU A 186 -0.56 3.26 13.33
C LEU A 186 0.32 4.46 13.69
N ARG A 187 1.45 4.63 13.00
CA ARG A 187 2.50 5.55 13.40
C ARG A 187 2.69 6.72 12.44
N TYR A 188 2.69 6.43 11.14
CA TYR A 188 2.90 7.44 10.13
C TYR A 188 1.75 7.42 9.12
N PRO A 189 1.20 8.59 8.75
CA PRO A 189 0.33 8.65 7.60
C PRO A 189 1.11 8.31 6.32
N ILE A 190 0.60 7.35 5.56
CA ILE A 190 1.19 6.90 4.29
C ILE A 190 0.13 7.06 3.21
N GLY A 191 0.52 7.65 2.09
CA GLY A 191 -0.29 7.74 0.88
C GLY A 191 0.57 7.46 -0.34
N TYR A 192 -0.02 6.90 -1.38
CA TYR A 192 0.67 6.63 -2.64
C TYR A 192 -0.24 6.93 -3.82
N ALA A 193 0.35 7.18 -4.97
CA ALA A 193 -0.34 7.27 -6.24
C ALA A 193 0.48 6.53 -7.29
N ASP A 194 -0.22 5.85 -8.19
CA ASP A 194 0.38 5.23 -9.36
C ASP A 194 -0.41 5.59 -10.63
N MET A 195 0.24 5.46 -11.78
CA MET A 195 -0.41 5.47 -13.07
C MET A 195 0.36 4.61 -14.07
N THR A 196 -0.36 3.92 -14.95
CA THR A 196 0.23 3.20 -16.08
C THR A 196 0.97 4.15 -17.04
N GLY A 197 0.62 5.44 -17.02
CA GLY A 197 1.21 6.43 -17.91
C GLY A 197 0.92 6.10 -19.38
N ARG A 198 1.97 6.11 -20.21
CA ARG A 198 1.86 5.85 -21.66
C ARG A 198 2.22 4.43 -22.05
N ARG A 199 2.61 3.60 -21.09
CA ARG A 199 2.87 2.17 -21.29
C ARG A 199 1.56 1.42 -21.54
N PRO A 200 1.61 0.28 -22.26
CA PRO A 200 0.42 -0.57 -22.46
C PRO A 200 0.04 -1.37 -21.21
N THR A 201 0.99 -1.63 -20.30
CA THR A 201 0.85 -2.46 -19.10
C THR A 201 1.33 -1.70 -17.87
N MET A 202 0.75 -2.02 -16.71
CA MET A 202 1.22 -1.57 -15.39
C MET A 202 2.00 -2.72 -14.77
N GLU A 203 3.32 -2.58 -14.72
CA GLU A 203 4.25 -3.60 -14.24
C GLU A 203 4.77 -3.28 -12.82
N ASP A 204 4.67 -2.02 -12.36
CA ASP A 204 5.02 -1.69 -10.98
C ASP A 204 4.09 -2.35 -9.96
N GLN A 205 4.65 -2.63 -8.78
CA GLN A 205 3.93 -3.01 -7.58
C GLN A 205 4.36 -2.20 -6.37
N ILE A 206 3.40 -1.92 -5.50
CA ILE A 206 3.61 -1.26 -4.21
C ILE A 206 3.11 -2.18 -3.11
N VAL A 207 3.87 -2.26 -2.01
CA VAL A 207 3.48 -2.97 -0.81
C VAL A 207 3.62 -2.05 0.39
N ILE A 208 2.52 -1.84 1.12
CA ILE A 208 2.53 -1.15 2.41
C ILE A 208 2.01 -2.13 3.45
N ARG A 209 2.78 -2.31 4.53
CA ARG A 209 2.43 -3.15 5.68
C ARG A 209 2.68 -2.35 6.94
N GLY A 210 1.63 -1.69 7.40
CA GLY A 210 1.64 -1.06 8.71
C GLY A 210 1.63 -2.09 9.84
N MET A 211 2.17 -1.71 11.00
CA MET A 211 2.37 -2.63 12.13
C MET A 211 3.12 -3.91 11.72
N TYR A 212 4.18 -3.76 10.93
CA TYR A 212 4.90 -4.88 10.37
C TYR A 212 5.39 -5.83 11.47
N ARG A 213 5.24 -7.15 11.23
CA ARG A 213 5.47 -8.24 12.21
C ARG A 213 4.62 -8.13 13.50
N GLY A 214 3.55 -7.34 13.48
CA GLY A 214 2.66 -7.10 14.62
C GLY A 214 3.12 -6.00 15.58
N TYR A 215 4.17 -5.25 15.24
CA TYR A 215 4.72 -4.20 16.11
C TYR A 215 4.24 -2.82 15.65
N PRO A 216 3.61 -2.01 16.53
CA PRO A 216 3.03 -0.72 16.15
C PRO A 216 4.09 0.34 15.80
N ASP A 217 5.35 0.12 16.16
CA ASP A 217 6.48 0.99 15.83
C ASP A 217 7.28 0.50 14.62
N GLU A 218 6.74 -0.46 13.86
CA GLU A 218 7.33 -0.97 12.64
C GLU A 218 6.40 -0.87 11.44
N ASP A 219 6.94 -0.42 10.31
CA ASP A 219 6.25 -0.40 9.03
C ASP A 219 7.18 -0.93 7.92
N PHE A 220 6.62 -1.65 6.97
CA PHE A 220 7.32 -2.05 5.74
C PHE A 220 6.66 -1.37 4.55
N VAL A 221 7.50 -0.74 3.71
CA VAL A 221 7.10 -0.12 2.45
C VAL A 221 8.02 -0.67 1.37
N GLY A 222 7.45 -1.21 0.30
CA GLY A 222 8.19 -1.73 -0.85
C GLY A 222 7.63 -1.18 -2.15
N MET A 223 8.52 -0.88 -3.09
CA MET A 223 8.22 -0.50 -4.46
C MET A 223 9.06 -1.37 -5.39
N PHE A 224 8.39 -1.91 -6.41
CA PHE A 224 8.94 -2.89 -7.33
C PHE A 224 8.57 -2.44 -8.73
N ASP A 225 9.51 -1.86 -9.45
CA ASP A 225 9.34 -1.42 -10.84
C ASP A 225 9.59 -2.63 -11.75
N GLY A 226 8.57 -3.10 -12.45
CA GLY A 226 8.62 -4.36 -13.20
C GLY A 226 8.99 -4.14 -14.66
N HIS A 227 9.74 -5.08 -15.24
CA HIS A 227 10.06 -5.06 -16.66
C HIS A 227 10.02 -6.45 -17.29
N GLY A 228 9.75 -6.51 -18.60
CA GLY A 228 9.61 -7.78 -19.31
C GLY A 228 8.37 -8.58 -18.90
N GLY A 229 7.40 -7.92 -18.25
CA GLY A 229 6.24 -8.52 -17.61
C GLY A 229 6.22 -8.28 -16.10
N LYS A 230 5.06 -8.49 -15.47
CA LYS A 230 4.86 -8.18 -14.03
C LYS A 230 5.20 -9.34 -13.07
N GLY A 231 5.66 -10.48 -13.58
CA GLY A 231 5.83 -11.71 -12.78
C GLY A 231 6.81 -11.53 -11.62
N ALA A 232 8.00 -10.99 -11.91
CA ALA A 232 9.00 -10.69 -10.89
C ALA A 232 8.52 -9.67 -9.85
N ALA A 233 7.89 -8.57 -10.27
CA ALA A 233 7.34 -7.55 -9.38
C ALA A 233 6.23 -8.10 -8.47
N ASP A 234 5.30 -8.88 -9.03
CA ASP A 234 4.21 -9.54 -8.27
C ASP A 234 4.79 -10.51 -7.22
N LEU A 235 5.80 -11.30 -7.58
CA LEU A 235 6.45 -12.24 -6.64
C LEU A 235 7.27 -11.51 -5.58
N ALA A 236 8.00 -10.45 -5.93
CA ALA A 236 8.77 -9.65 -4.99
C ALA A 236 7.85 -8.99 -3.95
N ALA A 237 6.75 -8.40 -4.42
CA ALA A 237 5.70 -7.83 -3.58
C ALA A 237 5.08 -8.87 -2.63
N ALA A 238 4.89 -10.11 -3.10
CA ALA A 238 4.32 -11.18 -2.28
C ALA A 238 5.30 -11.76 -1.24
N THR A 239 6.62 -11.64 -1.42
CA THR A 239 7.61 -12.45 -0.70
C THR A 239 8.67 -11.68 0.10
N LEU A 240 9.11 -10.50 -0.32
CA LEU A 240 10.25 -9.82 0.30
C LEU A 240 10.03 -9.53 1.79
N TYR A 241 8.87 -8.98 2.15
CA TYR A 241 8.53 -8.71 3.54
C TYR A 241 8.41 -9.98 4.40
N LEU A 242 8.12 -11.15 3.80
CA LEU A 242 8.09 -12.42 4.53
C LEU A 242 9.51 -12.95 4.78
N GLU A 243 10.38 -12.85 3.77
CA GLU A 243 11.78 -13.25 3.91
C GLU A 243 12.52 -12.36 4.91
N LEU A 244 12.28 -11.05 4.90
CA LEU A 244 12.84 -10.14 5.89
C LEU A 244 12.44 -10.56 7.32
N TRP A 245 11.15 -10.87 7.55
CA TRP A 245 10.69 -11.35 8.85
C TRP A 245 11.36 -12.67 9.23
N LYS A 246 11.45 -13.62 8.30
CA LYS A 246 12.13 -14.90 8.52
C LYS A 246 13.58 -14.68 8.99
N TYR A 247 14.37 -13.87 8.29
CA TYR A 247 15.77 -13.66 8.66
C TYR A 247 15.93 -12.89 9.98
N ILE A 248 15.06 -11.91 10.26
CA ILE A 248 15.01 -11.26 11.59
C ILE A 248 14.78 -12.30 12.70
N THR A 249 13.87 -13.26 12.48
CA THR A 249 13.52 -14.31 13.45
C THR A 249 14.67 -15.29 13.65
N LEU A 250 15.28 -15.76 12.55
CA LEU A 250 16.41 -16.70 12.60
C LEU A 250 17.62 -16.13 13.36
N GLN A 251 17.92 -14.83 13.21
CA GLN A 251 19.03 -14.23 13.97
C GLN A 251 18.73 -14.18 15.48
N LYS A 252 17.46 -13.93 15.88
CA LYS A 252 17.04 -14.00 17.30
C LYS A 252 17.20 -15.40 17.88
N GLU A 253 16.80 -16.43 17.13
CA GLU A 253 16.88 -17.83 17.56
C GLU A 253 18.32 -18.35 17.73
N ARG A 254 19.26 -17.82 16.93
CA ARG A 254 20.68 -18.17 17.02
C ARG A 254 21.34 -17.67 18.31
N GLY A 255 20.69 -16.79 19.07
CA GLY A 255 21.19 -16.29 20.36
C GLY A 255 22.53 -15.56 20.25
N GLN A 256 22.88 -15.07 19.06
CA GLN A 256 24.11 -14.31 18.86
C GLN A 256 24.00 -13.00 19.64
N LYS A 257 25.06 -12.68 20.39
CA LYS A 257 25.16 -11.42 21.09
C LYS A 257 25.17 -10.31 20.04
N ILE A 258 24.16 -9.45 20.07
CA ILE A 258 24.05 -8.30 19.16
C ILE A 258 25.01 -7.24 19.70
N GLU A 259 26.18 -7.12 19.07
CA GLU A 259 27.18 -6.08 19.42
C GLU A 259 26.94 -4.79 18.64
N ASP A 260 26.45 -4.92 17.40
CA ASP A 260 26.07 -3.81 16.51
C ASP A 260 24.71 -4.11 15.87
N GLU A 261 23.72 -3.27 16.18
CA GLU A 261 22.36 -3.39 15.65
C GLU A 261 22.30 -3.07 14.15
N ASP A 262 23.06 -2.09 13.67
CA ASP A 262 23.03 -1.68 12.26
C ASP A 262 23.68 -2.74 11.38
N ALA A 263 24.81 -3.32 11.83
CA ALA A 263 25.41 -4.45 11.14
C ALA A 263 24.46 -5.67 11.06
N LEU A 264 23.68 -5.91 12.11
CA LEU A 264 22.67 -6.97 12.10
C LEU A 264 21.54 -6.67 11.12
N ILE A 265 21.02 -5.44 11.11
CA ILE A 265 19.99 -4.98 10.17
C ILE A 265 20.50 -5.15 8.73
N THR A 266 21.71 -4.66 8.43
CA THR A 266 22.34 -4.80 7.12
C THR A 266 22.44 -6.27 6.70
N LYS A 267 22.83 -7.16 7.62
CA LYS A 267 22.92 -8.59 7.35
C LYS A 267 21.55 -9.20 7.03
N VAL A 268 20.52 -8.97 7.84
CA VAL A 268 19.19 -9.58 7.61
C VAL A 268 18.54 -9.05 6.34
N VAL A 269 18.72 -7.77 6.02
CA VAL A 269 18.22 -7.17 4.78
C VAL A 269 18.91 -7.84 3.59
N ARG A 270 20.24 -7.91 3.58
CA ARG A 270 20.98 -8.58 2.50
C ARG A 270 20.60 -10.06 2.35
N GLU A 271 20.56 -10.81 3.44
CA GLU A 271 20.13 -12.23 3.43
C GLU A 271 18.70 -12.38 2.86
N SER A 272 17.78 -11.47 3.22
CA SER A 272 16.42 -11.47 2.69
C SER A 272 16.37 -11.19 1.18
N PHE A 273 17.13 -10.22 0.69
CA PHE A 273 17.18 -9.88 -0.74
C PHE A 273 17.69 -11.05 -1.59
N HIS A 274 18.81 -11.66 -1.19
CA HIS A 274 19.37 -12.82 -1.89
C HIS A 274 18.41 -14.03 -1.86
N SER A 275 17.79 -14.30 -0.71
CA SER A 275 16.84 -15.40 -0.55
C SER A 275 15.58 -15.20 -1.39
N THR A 276 15.01 -13.99 -1.37
CA THR A 276 13.87 -13.61 -2.19
C THR A 276 14.19 -13.76 -3.67
N ASN A 277 15.29 -13.16 -4.14
CA ASN A 277 15.68 -13.26 -5.55
C ASN A 277 15.86 -14.71 -6.01
N SER A 278 16.53 -15.53 -5.20
CA SER A 278 16.75 -16.95 -5.52
C SER A 278 15.43 -17.70 -5.72
N LYS A 279 14.43 -17.46 -4.86
CA LYS A 279 13.09 -18.06 -4.96
C LYS A 279 12.31 -17.54 -6.17
N ILE A 280 12.42 -16.26 -6.47
CA ILE A 280 11.79 -15.64 -7.65
C ILE A 280 12.38 -16.27 -8.91
N CYS A 281 13.70 -16.28 -9.05
CA CYS A 281 14.38 -16.82 -10.22
C CYS A 281 14.09 -18.29 -10.45
N GLN A 282 14.07 -19.11 -9.38
CA GLN A 282 13.67 -20.50 -9.49
C GLN A 282 12.24 -20.63 -10.01
N THR A 283 11.31 -19.81 -9.49
CA THR A 283 9.90 -19.85 -9.86
C THR A 283 9.69 -19.41 -11.31
N LEU A 284 10.28 -18.28 -11.69
CA LEU A 284 10.21 -17.68 -13.02
C LEU A 284 10.82 -18.59 -14.10
N ASN A 285 11.98 -19.19 -13.82
CA ASN A 285 12.62 -20.15 -14.73
C ASN A 285 11.75 -21.40 -14.95
N LEU A 286 11.06 -21.90 -13.91
CA LEU A 286 10.16 -23.06 -14.04
C LEU A 286 8.96 -22.80 -14.96
N ILE A 287 8.50 -21.54 -15.05
CA ILE A 287 7.35 -21.15 -15.87
C ILE A 287 7.74 -20.47 -17.19
N GLY A 288 9.04 -20.28 -17.45
CA GLY A 288 9.55 -19.61 -18.64
C GLY A 288 9.24 -18.12 -18.72
N ASP A 289 9.13 -17.46 -17.56
CA ASP A 289 8.86 -16.01 -17.47
C ASP A 289 10.17 -15.27 -17.21
N PHE A 290 10.62 -14.46 -18.18
CA PHE A 290 11.89 -13.73 -18.12
C PHE A 290 11.76 -12.33 -17.51
N SER A 291 10.66 -12.05 -16.82
CA SER A 291 10.48 -10.74 -16.17
C SER A 291 11.52 -10.49 -15.07
N GLY A 292 11.76 -9.22 -14.83
CA GLY A 292 12.58 -8.71 -13.75
C GLY A 292 11.91 -7.55 -13.04
N THR A 293 12.52 -7.10 -11.96
CA THR A 293 12.05 -5.93 -11.23
C THR A 293 13.16 -5.25 -10.46
N THR A 294 13.11 -3.92 -10.39
CA THR A 294 13.87 -3.17 -9.38
C THR A 294 13.25 -3.37 -8.00
N VAL A 295 14.00 -3.05 -6.95
CA VAL A 295 13.54 -3.23 -5.58
C VAL A 295 13.98 -2.04 -4.75
N LEU A 296 13.01 -1.24 -4.32
CA LEU A 296 13.20 -0.21 -3.32
C LEU A 296 12.36 -0.52 -2.07
N MET A 297 13.04 -0.68 -0.94
CA MET A 297 12.41 -1.02 0.34
C MET A 297 12.74 0.04 1.39
N SER A 298 11.73 0.43 2.16
CA SER A 298 11.88 1.13 3.44
C SER A 298 11.29 0.26 4.56
N TRP A 299 12.15 -0.17 5.48
CA TRP A 299 11.72 -0.73 6.77
C TRP A 299 11.90 0.34 7.85
N ILE A 300 10.78 0.82 8.37
CA ILE A 300 10.74 1.77 9.47
C ILE A 300 10.70 0.94 10.75
N VAL A 301 11.69 1.09 11.62
CA VAL A 301 11.79 0.33 12.88
C VAL A 301 12.26 1.22 14.00
N GLY A 302 11.41 1.41 15.02
CA GLY A 302 11.70 2.39 16.07
C GLY A 302 12.02 3.75 15.44
N GLN A 303 13.09 4.43 15.85
CA GLN A 303 13.46 5.74 15.29
C GLN A 303 14.44 5.65 14.10
N LYS A 304 14.46 4.53 13.36
CA LYS A 304 15.34 4.34 12.21
C LYS A 304 14.54 4.14 10.92
N LEU A 305 15.05 4.72 9.83
CA LEU A 305 14.69 4.37 8.46
C LEU A 305 15.78 3.46 7.91
N VAL A 306 15.39 2.25 7.51
CA VAL A 306 16.26 1.31 6.81
C VAL A 306 15.85 1.32 5.34
N ILE A 307 16.63 1.99 4.50
CA ILE A 307 16.44 2.04 3.06
C ILE A 307 17.34 0.99 2.40
N ALA A 308 16.76 0.16 1.54
CA ALA A 308 17.50 -0.80 0.72
C ALA A 308 17.07 -0.68 -0.73
N ASN A 309 18.02 -0.51 -1.65
CA ASN A 309 17.74 -0.35 -3.08
C ASN A 309 18.59 -1.29 -3.94
N ALA A 310 17.96 -1.94 -4.92
CA ALA A 310 18.59 -2.71 -5.99
C ALA A 310 17.86 -2.38 -7.31
N GLY A 311 18.49 -1.58 -8.17
CA GLY A 311 17.90 -0.99 -9.37
C GLY A 311 17.96 0.54 -9.33
N ASP A 312 17.09 1.21 -10.08
CA ASP A 312 17.08 2.67 -10.31
C ASP A 312 15.80 3.39 -9.81
N SER A 313 14.92 2.68 -9.11
CA SER A 313 13.99 3.31 -8.17
C SER A 313 14.75 4.08 -7.08
N ARG A 314 14.14 5.16 -6.57
CA ARG A 314 14.84 6.08 -5.65
C ARG A 314 14.01 6.51 -4.45
N ALA A 315 14.68 6.61 -3.30
CA ALA A 315 14.14 7.16 -2.05
C ALA A 315 14.83 8.47 -1.69
N VAL A 316 14.04 9.50 -1.37
CA VAL A 316 14.52 10.79 -0.89
C VAL A 316 13.79 11.23 0.37
N LEU A 317 14.47 12.01 1.21
CA LEU A 317 13.97 12.59 2.43
C LEU A 317 13.81 14.10 2.25
N TYR A 318 12.59 14.59 2.34
CA TYR A 318 12.28 16.02 2.35
C TYR A 318 12.22 16.53 3.79
N LYS A 319 12.99 17.58 4.05
CA LYS A 319 13.10 18.24 5.36
C LYS A 319 12.22 19.47 5.46
N ASP A 320 11.84 19.86 6.66
CA ASP A 320 11.06 21.08 6.90
C ASP A 320 11.78 22.35 6.44
N SER A 321 13.11 22.33 6.46
CA SER A 321 13.99 23.35 5.86
C SER A 321 13.83 23.52 4.34
N GLY A 322 13.14 22.60 3.65
CA GLY A 322 13.02 22.55 2.19
C GLY A 322 14.13 21.75 1.51
N LYS A 323 15.12 21.26 2.27
CA LYS A 323 16.21 20.43 1.75
C LYS A 323 15.71 19.03 1.39
N VAL A 324 16.14 18.52 0.23
CA VAL A 324 15.96 17.13 -0.17
C VAL A 324 17.29 16.38 0.03
N VAL A 325 17.22 15.18 0.58
CA VAL A 325 18.38 14.31 0.82
C VAL A 325 18.09 12.94 0.26
N ARG A 326 18.85 12.53 -0.74
CA ARG A 326 18.79 11.18 -1.28
C ARG A 326 19.21 10.13 -0.24
N LEU A 327 18.42 9.07 -0.11
CA LEU A 327 18.68 7.97 0.82
C LEU A 327 19.08 6.66 0.15
N SER A 328 18.87 6.52 -1.16
CA SER A 328 19.26 5.36 -1.97
C SER A 328 20.35 5.70 -3.00
N LYS A 329 20.96 4.67 -3.59
CA LYS A 329 21.85 4.78 -4.75
C LYS A 329 21.19 4.03 -5.91
N ASP A 330 21.05 4.66 -7.07
CA ASP A 330 20.56 3.97 -8.26
C ASP A 330 21.71 3.10 -8.81
N HIS A 331 21.36 2.02 -9.48
CA HIS A 331 22.34 1.05 -9.97
C HIS A 331 22.21 0.90 -11.48
N ARG A 332 23.02 1.66 -12.21
CA ARG A 332 23.05 1.65 -13.67
C ARG A 332 24.31 0.92 -14.17
N PRO A 333 24.24 0.19 -15.29
CA PRO A 333 25.39 -0.54 -15.83
C PRO A 333 26.63 0.34 -16.08
N GLU A 334 26.46 1.61 -16.40
CA GLU A 334 27.54 2.57 -16.62
C GLU A 334 28.23 3.09 -15.36
N ASP A 335 27.66 2.86 -14.17
CA ASP A 335 28.29 3.25 -12.93
C ASP A 335 29.63 2.54 -12.79
N PRO A 336 30.75 3.24 -12.45
CA PRO A 336 32.08 2.64 -12.48
C PRO A 336 32.21 1.34 -11.67
N GLU A 337 31.63 1.31 -10.47
CA GLU A 337 31.60 0.13 -9.59
C GLU A 337 30.77 -1.02 -10.18
N GLU A 338 29.66 -0.71 -10.85
CA GLU A 338 28.78 -1.72 -11.45
C GLU A 338 29.39 -2.29 -12.72
N LYS A 339 29.96 -1.43 -13.57
CA LYS A 339 30.70 -1.84 -14.77
C LYS A 339 31.84 -2.78 -14.42
N GLU A 340 32.67 -2.41 -13.44
CA GLU A 340 33.78 -3.25 -12.98
C GLU A 340 33.26 -4.61 -12.47
N ARG A 341 32.19 -4.61 -11.67
CA ARG A 341 31.57 -5.85 -11.17
C ARG A 341 31.03 -6.73 -12.30
N ILE A 342 30.34 -6.13 -13.28
CA ILE A 342 29.77 -6.83 -14.44
C ILE A 342 30.88 -7.47 -15.28
N GLU A 343 31.92 -6.71 -15.61
CA GLU A 343 33.05 -7.18 -16.43
C GLU A 343 33.86 -8.27 -15.71
N ALA A 344 34.04 -8.17 -14.39
CA ALA A 344 34.69 -9.20 -13.57
C ALA A 344 33.91 -10.54 -13.56
N LEU A 345 32.60 -10.51 -13.78
CA LEU A 345 31.74 -11.69 -13.91
C LEU A 345 31.63 -12.21 -15.35
N GLY A 346 32.38 -11.63 -16.29
CA GLY A 346 32.37 -11.99 -17.71
C GLY A 346 31.23 -11.38 -18.51
N GLY A 347 30.42 -10.52 -17.90
CA GLY A 347 29.41 -9.70 -18.57
C GLY A 347 30.03 -8.51 -19.30
N ARG A 348 29.18 -7.71 -19.95
CA ARG A 348 29.59 -6.50 -20.68
C ARG A 348 28.60 -5.39 -20.48
N VAL A 349 29.08 -4.15 -20.50
CA VAL A 349 28.23 -2.95 -20.61
C VAL A 349 28.25 -2.50 -22.06
N VAL A 350 27.11 -2.59 -22.73
CA VAL A 350 26.98 -2.35 -24.18
C VAL A 350 26.09 -1.14 -24.41
N THR A 351 26.58 -0.17 -25.17
CA THR A 351 25.80 1.00 -25.60
C THR A 351 25.37 0.79 -27.05
N LEU A 352 24.06 0.72 -27.29
CA LEU A 352 23.49 0.70 -28.64
C LEU A 352 23.37 2.14 -29.18
N PRO A 353 23.35 2.35 -30.51
CA PRO A 353 23.17 3.69 -31.07
C PRO A 353 21.90 4.35 -30.55
N GLN A 354 22.04 5.56 -29.99
CA GLN A 354 20.93 6.38 -29.43
C GLN A 354 20.21 5.75 -28.22
N ASP A 355 20.88 4.85 -27.49
CA ASP A 355 20.35 4.20 -26.30
C ASP A 355 21.29 4.39 -25.10
N ALA A 356 20.77 4.17 -23.90
CA ALA A 356 21.56 4.14 -22.68
C ALA A 356 22.47 2.89 -22.65
N PRO A 357 23.58 2.91 -21.88
CA PRO A 357 24.38 1.71 -21.64
C PRO A 357 23.55 0.61 -20.97
N ARG A 358 23.67 -0.62 -21.47
CA ARG A 358 22.89 -1.77 -21.01
C ARG A 358 23.77 -2.93 -20.54
N LEU A 359 23.35 -3.59 -19.47
CA LEU A 359 23.89 -4.85 -19.01
C LEU A 359 23.68 -5.93 -20.08
N ASN A 360 24.78 -6.47 -20.60
CA ASN A 360 24.83 -7.43 -21.69
C ASN A 360 24.07 -7.00 -22.95
N GLY A 361 23.82 -5.70 -23.12
CA GLY A 361 22.99 -5.17 -24.22
C GLY A 361 21.48 -5.30 -24.01
N THR A 362 21.02 -5.76 -22.83
CA THR A 362 19.61 -6.06 -22.54
C THR A 362 19.00 -5.06 -21.55
N LEU A 363 19.52 -4.96 -20.32
CA LEU A 363 18.88 -4.21 -19.23
C LEU A 363 19.54 -2.85 -18.98
N SER A 364 18.72 -1.83 -18.68
CA SER A 364 19.17 -0.50 -18.26
C SER A 364 19.57 -0.42 -16.77
N VAL A 365 19.36 -1.50 -16.01
CA VAL A 365 19.74 -1.62 -14.59
C VAL A 365 20.81 -2.70 -14.39
N SER A 366 21.67 -2.52 -13.39
CA SER A 366 22.71 -3.50 -13.03
C SER A 366 22.36 -4.34 -11.81
N ARG A 367 21.30 -3.97 -11.07
CA ARG A 367 20.82 -4.69 -9.88
C ARG A 367 19.29 -4.80 -9.90
N GLY A 368 18.76 -5.88 -9.33
CA GLY A 368 17.32 -6.17 -9.33
C GLY A 368 17.03 -7.63 -8.97
N PHE A 369 15.75 -8.01 -9.01
CA PHE A 369 15.28 -9.39 -8.86
C PHE A 369 14.74 -9.94 -10.18
N GLY A 370 14.78 -11.26 -10.35
CA GLY A 370 14.34 -11.91 -11.59
C GLY A 370 15.47 -11.95 -12.62
N ASP A 371 15.11 -11.78 -13.91
CA ASP A 371 16.02 -11.87 -15.08
C ASP A 371 17.07 -12.97 -14.91
N PHE A 372 16.59 -14.18 -14.65
CA PHE A 372 17.43 -15.29 -14.19
C PHE A 372 18.52 -15.67 -15.20
N ASP A 373 18.33 -15.33 -16.47
CA ASP A 373 19.27 -15.51 -17.58
C ASP A 373 20.42 -14.50 -17.58
N LEU A 374 20.29 -13.38 -16.86
CA LEU A 374 21.32 -12.35 -16.72
C LEU A 374 22.12 -12.46 -15.42
N GLN A 375 21.81 -13.44 -14.58
CA GLN A 375 22.59 -13.73 -13.39
C GLN A 375 23.88 -14.49 -13.72
N PRO A 376 25.00 -14.22 -13.01
CA PRO A 376 25.11 -13.36 -11.83
C PRO A 376 25.44 -11.88 -12.13
N CYS A 377 25.43 -11.46 -13.42
CA CYS A 377 25.79 -10.09 -13.77
C CYS A 377 24.74 -9.08 -13.26
N LEU A 378 23.45 -9.43 -13.29
CA LEU A 378 22.42 -8.74 -12.51
C LEU A 378 22.52 -9.15 -11.03
N SER A 379 22.81 -8.19 -10.14
CA SER A 379 22.99 -8.49 -8.71
C SER A 379 21.73 -8.18 -7.89
N PRO A 380 21.29 -9.07 -6.98
CA PRO A 380 20.25 -8.74 -6.01
C PRO A 380 20.78 -8.04 -4.76
N ASP A 381 22.10 -7.81 -4.65
CA ASP A 381 22.72 -7.20 -3.46
C ASP A 381 22.33 -5.72 -3.36
N PRO A 382 21.63 -5.26 -2.32
CA PRO A 382 21.17 -3.88 -2.25
C PRO A 382 22.23 -2.93 -1.72
N PHE A 383 22.16 -1.67 -2.15
CA PHE A 383 22.68 -0.55 -1.36
C PHE A 383 21.77 -0.38 -0.13
N ILE A 384 22.36 -0.41 1.07
CA ILE A 384 21.63 -0.30 2.33
C ILE A 384 22.08 0.97 3.07
N ASN A 385 21.12 1.79 3.46
CA ASN A 385 21.34 3.00 4.24
C ASN A 385 20.43 2.99 5.47
N ILE A 386 21.02 3.11 6.67
CA ILE A 386 20.30 3.13 7.94
C ILE A 386 20.48 4.52 8.53
N VAL A 387 19.39 5.27 8.66
CA VAL A 387 19.43 6.65 9.15
C VAL A 387 18.45 6.86 10.30
N PRO A 388 18.81 7.63 11.34
CA PRO A 388 17.86 8.01 12.38
C PRO A 388 16.84 9.01 11.84
N ILE A 389 15.59 8.88 12.27
CA ILE A 389 14.53 9.86 12.00
C ILE A 389 14.78 11.10 12.85
N SER A 390 14.98 12.24 12.20
CA SER A 390 15.21 13.54 12.80
C SER A 390 13.90 14.34 12.93
N PRO A 391 13.77 15.24 13.93
CA PRO A 391 12.62 16.15 14.02
C PRO A 391 12.45 17.13 12.84
N ASP A 392 13.48 17.30 12.01
CA ASP A 392 13.43 18.10 10.77
C ASP A 392 12.94 17.27 9.56
N ASP A 393 12.82 15.95 9.68
CA ASP A 393 12.36 15.09 8.60
C ASP A 393 10.84 15.16 8.49
N ARG A 394 10.35 15.53 7.30
CA ARG A 394 8.91 15.78 7.08
C ARG A 394 8.27 14.70 6.22
N TYR A 395 8.86 14.39 5.07
CA TYR A 395 8.35 13.35 4.18
C TYR A 395 9.48 12.44 3.71
N LEU A 396 9.25 11.14 3.76
CA LEU A 396 10.01 10.16 2.98
C LEU A 396 9.23 9.89 1.69
N ILE A 397 9.91 10.00 0.55
CA ILE A 397 9.32 9.84 -0.78
C ILE A 397 10.06 8.70 -1.48
N LEU A 398 9.31 7.70 -1.95
CA LEU A 398 9.81 6.61 -2.78
C LEU A 398 9.17 6.75 -4.16
N GLY A 399 9.93 6.59 -5.23
CA GLY A 399 9.40 6.59 -6.59
C GLY A 399 10.18 5.67 -7.53
N CYS A 400 9.53 5.22 -8.60
CA CYS A 400 10.17 4.51 -9.71
C CYS A 400 10.84 5.49 -10.69
N ASP A 401 11.56 4.97 -11.68
CA ASP A 401 12.27 5.79 -12.66
C ASP A 401 11.32 6.67 -13.49
N GLY A 402 10.07 6.24 -13.68
CA GLY A 402 9.03 7.03 -14.31
C GLY A 402 8.71 8.35 -13.60
N LEU A 403 9.13 8.54 -12.34
CA LEU A 403 9.24 9.84 -11.68
C LEU A 403 10.64 10.45 -11.88
N TRP A 404 11.68 9.68 -11.54
CA TRP A 404 13.02 10.19 -11.31
C TRP A 404 13.85 10.51 -12.56
N ASP A 405 13.44 10.02 -13.72
CA ASP A 405 14.01 10.38 -15.01
C ASP A 405 13.50 11.76 -15.51
N GLU A 406 12.34 12.21 -15.04
CA GLU A 406 11.73 13.49 -15.45
C GLU A 406 11.84 14.59 -14.39
N VAL A 407 11.95 14.21 -13.12
CA VAL A 407 11.87 15.14 -11.98
C VAL A 407 13.11 15.04 -11.11
N GLU A 408 13.96 16.07 -11.19
CA GLU A 408 15.13 16.22 -10.33
C GLU A 408 14.75 16.41 -8.85
N GLU A 409 15.63 16.00 -7.94
CA GLU A 409 15.40 16.02 -6.49
C GLU A 409 15.16 17.45 -5.98
N GLU A 410 15.90 18.43 -6.50
CA GLU A 410 15.72 19.86 -6.22
C GLU A 410 14.32 20.31 -6.63
N LYS A 411 13.83 19.83 -7.79
CA LYS A 411 12.52 20.19 -8.29
C LYS A 411 11.40 19.65 -7.41
N VAL A 412 11.55 18.43 -6.91
CA VAL A 412 10.65 17.87 -5.89
C VAL A 412 10.60 18.78 -4.66
N GLY A 413 11.77 19.23 -4.17
CA GLY A 413 11.86 20.18 -3.05
C GLY A 413 11.09 21.48 -3.27
N GLU A 414 11.22 22.09 -4.45
CA GLU A 414 10.47 23.29 -4.83
C GLU A 414 8.96 23.05 -4.86
N LEU A 415 8.52 21.96 -5.50
CA LEU A 415 7.11 21.61 -5.64
C LEU A 415 6.46 21.40 -4.27
N LEU A 416 7.11 20.64 -3.39
CA LEU A 416 6.63 20.37 -2.03
C LEU A 416 6.59 21.66 -1.21
N THR A 417 7.64 22.48 -1.26
CA THR A 417 7.67 23.76 -0.54
C THR A 417 6.52 24.66 -0.95
N LYS A 418 6.30 24.80 -2.27
CA LYS A 418 5.21 25.60 -2.83
C LYS A 418 3.84 25.05 -2.43
N TRP A 419 3.64 23.75 -2.56
CA TRP A 419 2.38 23.08 -2.22
C TRP A 419 2.01 23.25 -0.75
N ARG A 420 2.98 23.04 0.16
CA ARG A 420 2.77 23.23 1.61
C ARG A 420 2.37 24.66 1.95
N LYS A 421 3.00 25.64 1.31
CA LYS A 421 2.65 27.06 1.48
C LYS A 421 1.19 27.31 1.07
N GLN A 422 0.77 26.79 -0.08
CA GLN A 422 -0.60 26.93 -0.58
C GLN A 422 -1.63 26.27 0.35
N ILE A 423 -1.35 25.08 0.88
CA ILE A 423 -2.26 24.42 1.81
C ILE A 423 -2.42 25.21 3.11
N LYS A 424 -1.33 25.75 3.65
CA LYS A 424 -1.38 26.60 4.85
C LYS A 424 -2.22 27.85 4.61
N GLU A 425 -2.02 28.53 3.49
CA GLU A 425 -2.81 29.71 3.10
C GLU A 425 -4.30 29.37 2.93
N GLN A 426 -4.62 28.25 2.27
CA GLN A 426 -6.00 27.79 2.11
C GLN A 426 -6.65 27.39 3.43
N ALA A 427 -5.92 26.77 4.36
CA ALA A 427 -6.42 26.40 5.67
C ALA A 427 -6.76 27.64 6.49
N GLN A 428 -5.86 28.64 6.49
CA GLN A 428 -6.09 29.92 7.15
C GLN A 428 -7.33 30.65 6.58
N GLN A 429 -7.46 30.71 5.26
CA GLN A 429 -8.63 31.33 4.63
C GLN A 429 -9.93 30.62 5.00
N ARG A 430 -9.95 29.28 5.03
CA ARG A 430 -11.12 28.50 5.46
C ARG A 430 -11.51 28.78 6.91
N GLU A 431 -10.53 28.93 7.79
CA GLU A 431 -10.78 29.25 9.20
C GLU A 431 -11.36 30.66 9.36
N GLU A 432 -10.82 31.64 8.62
CA GLU A 432 -11.35 33.01 8.59
C GLU A 432 -12.79 33.06 8.04
N ASP A 433 -13.07 32.34 6.96
CA ASP A 433 -14.40 32.24 6.36
C ASP A 433 -15.40 31.56 7.32
N GLN A 434 -15.00 30.49 8.01
CA GLN A 434 -15.82 29.84 9.02
C GLN A 434 -16.08 30.76 10.23
N ALA A 435 -15.07 31.49 10.69
CA ALA A 435 -15.20 32.46 11.77
C ALA A 435 -16.16 33.60 11.38
N ARG A 436 -16.06 34.09 10.14
CA ARG A 436 -16.97 35.10 9.57
C ARG A 436 -18.41 34.58 9.52
N LEU A 437 -18.61 33.35 9.06
CA LEU A 437 -19.93 32.71 9.00
C LEU A 437 -20.54 32.56 10.40
N ARG A 438 -19.75 32.11 11.40
CA ARG A 438 -20.19 32.00 12.80
C ARG A 438 -20.64 33.35 13.38
N ARG A 439 -19.90 34.43 13.11
CA ARG A 439 -20.28 35.79 13.53
C ARG A 439 -21.61 36.22 12.90
N MET A 440 -21.80 35.99 11.60
CA MET A 440 -23.04 36.33 10.89
C MET A 440 -24.25 35.53 11.40
N THR A 441 -24.08 34.26 11.73
CA THR A 441 -25.16 33.44 12.32
C THR A 441 -25.52 33.87 13.75
N SER A 442 -24.54 34.36 14.53
CA SER A 442 -24.78 34.84 15.91
C SER A 442 -25.47 36.21 15.99
N SER A 443 -25.32 37.06 14.97
CA SER A 443 -26.01 38.36 14.90
C SER A 443 -27.47 38.27 14.45
N SER A 444 -27.87 37.17 13.80
CA SER A 444 -29.26 36.95 13.33
C SER A 444 -30.17 36.27 14.35
N SER A 445 -29.64 35.76 15.47
CA SER A 445 -30.42 35.07 16.51
C SER A 445 -31.00 35.99 17.59
N ASN A 446 -30.86 37.33 17.48
CA ASN A 446 -31.41 38.27 18.45
C ASN A 446 -32.84 38.75 18.14
N GLY A 447 -33.58 38.02 17.30
CA GLY A 447 -34.90 38.44 16.82
C GLY A 447 -35.85 37.31 16.49
N ARG A 448 -36.17 36.44 17.47
CA ARG A 448 -37.50 35.84 17.71
C ARG A 448 -37.38 34.62 18.63
N ASN A 449 -37.81 34.80 19.87
CA ASN A 449 -38.14 33.72 20.76
C ASN A 449 -39.61 33.33 20.50
N ARG A 450 -39.89 32.10 20.07
CA ARG A 450 -41.10 31.32 20.42
C ARG A 450 -41.09 29.90 19.80
N ASN A 451 -41.06 28.93 20.70
CA ASN A 451 -41.55 27.55 20.64
C ASN A 451 -40.96 26.55 19.63
N GLY A 452 -40.40 25.46 20.18
CA GLY A 452 -40.21 24.21 19.45
C GLY A 452 -39.01 23.41 19.95
N SER A 453 -39.20 22.63 21.01
CA SER A 453 -38.25 21.59 21.45
C SER A 453 -38.08 20.56 20.34
N LEU A 454 -36.94 20.60 19.64
CA LEU A 454 -36.41 19.48 18.85
C LEU A 454 -34.90 19.46 19.07
N THR A 455 -34.47 18.55 19.93
CA THR A 455 -33.07 18.18 20.17
C THR A 455 -32.49 17.58 18.89
N SER A 456 -31.89 18.41 18.04
CA SER A 456 -30.98 17.93 16.99
C SER A 456 -29.58 17.92 17.57
N SER A 457 -29.16 16.73 18.00
CA SER A 457 -27.77 16.42 18.30
C SER A 457 -26.98 16.55 16.99
N ALA A 458 -26.48 17.74 16.71
CA ALA A 458 -25.38 17.94 15.78
C ALA A 458 -24.14 17.31 16.44
N SER A 459 -24.01 15.99 16.30
CA SER A 459 -22.74 15.31 16.50
C SER A 459 -21.80 15.85 15.43
N GLY A 460 -21.01 16.85 15.82
CA GLY A 460 -19.81 17.23 15.10
C GLY A 460 -19.04 15.95 14.81
N ILE A 461 -18.89 15.64 13.53
CA ILE A 461 -17.95 14.65 13.07
C ILE A 461 -16.59 15.24 13.40
N SER A 462 -16.11 14.90 14.60
CA SER A 462 -14.70 14.96 14.95
C SER A 462 -14.01 14.02 13.97
N THR A 463 -13.51 14.57 12.87
CA THR A 463 -12.51 13.91 12.03
C THR A 463 -11.35 13.58 12.95
N THR A 464 -11.22 12.31 13.30
CA THR A 464 -10.05 11.78 13.99
C THR A 464 -8.81 12.20 13.22
N ASN A 465 -7.83 12.79 13.90
CA ASN A 465 -6.62 13.40 13.32
C ASN A 465 -5.80 12.48 12.37
N GLY A 466 -6.10 11.18 12.27
CA GLY A 466 -5.40 10.22 11.40
C GLY A 466 -5.72 10.28 9.91
N ASP A 467 -6.96 10.61 9.51
CA ASP A 467 -7.36 10.59 8.09
C ASP A 467 -6.81 11.80 7.29
N GLY A 468 -6.52 12.90 7.98
CA GLY A 468 -6.02 14.13 7.36
C GLY A 468 -4.61 13.98 6.79
N GLY A 469 -3.70 13.37 7.56
CA GLY A 469 -2.31 13.18 7.13
C GLY A 469 -2.17 12.17 5.98
N ALA A 470 -2.97 11.10 5.97
CA ALA A 470 -2.89 10.10 4.89
C ALA A 470 -3.40 10.70 3.57
N MET A 471 -4.43 11.55 3.64
CA MET A 471 -4.90 12.33 2.49
C MET A 471 -3.88 13.36 2.02
N GLU A 472 -3.16 14.02 2.94
CA GLU A 472 -2.06 14.93 2.63
C GLU A 472 -0.94 14.21 1.86
N ALA A 473 -0.49 13.06 2.38
CA ALA A 473 0.52 12.22 1.74
C ALA A 473 0.07 11.73 0.35
N TYR A 474 -1.19 11.30 0.20
CA TYR A 474 -1.76 10.92 -1.08
C TYR A 474 -1.74 12.07 -2.09
N GLN A 475 -2.18 13.27 -1.68
CA GLN A 475 -2.20 14.44 -2.56
C GLN A 475 -0.81 14.84 -3.04
N LEU A 476 0.20 14.70 -2.17
CA LEU A 476 1.60 14.89 -2.54
C LEU A 476 2.06 13.85 -3.56
N ALA A 477 1.82 12.57 -3.30
CA ALA A 477 2.16 11.50 -4.22
C ALA A 477 1.52 11.74 -5.60
N ARG A 478 0.23 12.07 -5.62
CA ARG A 478 -0.51 12.34 -6.86
C ARG A 478 0.01 13.57 -7.61
N MET A 479 0.36 14.63 -6.89
CA MET A 479 0.97 15.82 -7.50
C MET A 479 2.27 15.47 -8.22
N LEU A 480 3.13 14.65 -7.61
CA LEU A 480 4.40 14.23 -8.22
C LEU A 480 4.17 13.33 -9.44
N VAL A 481 3.24 12.38 -9.34
CA VAL A 481 2.82 11.51 -10.44
C VAL A 481 2.29 12.33 -11.64
N ASP A 482 1.36 13.26 -11.40
CA ASP A 482 0.81 14.11 -12.45
C ASP A 482 1.88 15.07 -13.04
N TYR A 483 2.78 15.59 -12.21
CA TYR A 483 3.88 16.44 -12.66
C TYR A 483 4.83 15.67 -13.57
N SER A 484 5.22 14.44 -13.20
CA SER A 484 6.10 13.62 -14.04
C SER A 484 5.45 13.30 -15.41
N TYR A 485 4.19 12.85 -15.38
CA TYR A 485 3.45 12.55 -16.61
C TYR A 485 3.33 13.74 -17.56
N THR A 486 3.06 14.93 -17.01
CA THR A 486 2.95 16.17 -17.79
C THR A 486 4.30 16.74 -18.23
N SER A 487 5.39 16.38 -17.55
CA SER A 487 6.75 16.81 -17.90
C SER A 487 7.34 16.02 -19.05
N GLY A 488 6.90 14.78 -19.27
CA GLY A 488 7.45 13.99 -20.37
C GLY A 488 7.35 12.49 -20.21
N SER A 489 7.16 12.00 -18.97
CA SER A 489 7.30 10.57 -18.68
C SER A 489 6.48 9.69 -19.62
N TYR A 490 7.16 8.72 -20.20
CA TYR A 490 6.56 7.68 -21.03
C TYR A 490 6.32 6.37 -20.28
N ASP A 491 6.68 6.32 -18.99
CA ASP A 491 6.71 5.10 -18.21
C ASP A 491 5.49 4.86 -17.31
N ASN A 492 5.45 3.72 -16.62
CA ASN A 492 4.70 3.57 -15.39
C ASN A 492 5.25 4.55 -14.35
N ILE A 493 4.37 5.15 -13.54
CA ILE A 493 4.78 6.16 -12.56
C ILE A 493 4.14 5.80 -11.24
N SER A 494 4.95 5.44 -10.26
CA SER A 494 4.54 5.06 -8.91
C SER A 494 5.27 5.92 -7.89
N VAL A 495 4.54 6.51 -6.94
CA VAL A 495 5.09 7.35 -5.87
C VAL A 495 4.43 7.03 -4.54
N ILE A 496 5.23 6.80 -3.50
CA ILE A 496 4.79 6.63 -2.12
C ILE A 496 5.34 7.77 -1.29
N VAL A 497 4.48 8.36 -0.45
CA VAL A 497 4.84 9.41 0.51
C VAL A 497 4.49 8.93 1.91
N VAL A 498 5.49 8.95 2.80
CA VAL A 498 5.34 8.71 4.24
C VAL A 498 5.52 10.05 4.95
N GLN A 499 4.49 10.50 5.66
CA GLN A 499 4.56 11.70 6.49
C GLN A 499 5.20 11.36 7.84
N LEU A 500 6.44 11.77 8.03
CA LEU A 500 7.23 11.49 9.24
C LEU A 500 6.95 12.48 10.38
N LYS A 501 6.25 13.58 10.07
CA LYS A 501 5.91 14.64 11.01
C LYS A 501 4.57 15.28 10.67
N ASP A 502 3.76 15.49 11.70
CA ASP A 502 2.45 16.13 11.64
C ASP A 502 2.53 17.61 11.23
#